data_AF-A0A624Y330-F1
#
_entry.id   AF-A0A624Y330-F1
#
_cell.length_a   1.000
_cell.length_b   1.000
_cell.length_c   1.000
_cell.angle_alpha   90.00
_cell.angle_beta   90.00
_cell.angle_gamma   90.00
#
_symmetry.space_group_name_H-M   'P 1'
#
loop_
_entity.id
_entity.type
_entity.pdbx_description
1 polymer ?
#
loop_
_entity_poly.entity_id
_entity_poly.type
_entity_poly.pdbx_seq_one_letter_code
_entity_poly.pdbx_strand_id
1 'polypeptide(L)' 'MPSNSHEFNQGALHALNEIKLIALALATHVGVMNGQEEAQAIKATLDGIVDPLITKYRKAEGQQ' A
#
# COMPACT_ATOMS: atom_id res chain seq x y z
N MET A 1 4.23 17.87 -22.10
CA MET A 1 4.79 16.59 -21.64
C MET A 1 4.35 16.43 -20.20
N PRO A 2 3.82 15.27 -19.76
CA PRO A 2 3.62 15.05 -18.33
C PRO A 2 4.95 15.33 -17.65
N SER A 3 4.94 16.17 -16.63
CA SER A 3 6.13 16.47 -15.86
C SER A 3 6.63 15.14 -15.29
N ASN A 4 7.94 14.84 -15.34
CA ASN A 4 8.52 13.59 -14.84
C ASN A 4 8.02 13.20 -13.42
N SER A 5 7.57 14.19 -12.62
CA SER A 5 6.92 14.01 -11.33
C SER A 5 5.53 13.34 -11.38
N HIS A 6 4.73 13.56 -12.42
CA HIS A 6 3.42 12.92 -12.61
C HIS A 6 3.55 11.42 -12.85
N GLU A 7 4.34 11.03 -13.86
CA GLU A 7 4.60 9.62 -14.17
C GLU A 7 5.27 8.90 -12.99
N PHE A 8 6.17 9.58 -12.28
CA PHE A 8 6.76 9.06 -11.05
C PHE A 8 5.72 8.82 -9.96
N ASN A 9 4.84 9.80 -9.69
CA ASN A 9 3.79 9.66 -8.66
C ASN A 9 2.82 8.51 -9.00
N GLN A 10 2.46 8.35 -10.27
CA GLN A 10 1.62 7.24 -10.73
C GLN A 10 2.30 5.88 -10.56
N GLY A 11 3.56 5.77 -10.96
CA GLY A 11 4.34 4.55 -10.75
C GLY A 11 4.48 4.20 -9.27
N ALA A 12 4.74 5.19 -8.42
CA ALA A 12 4.80 5.01 -6.97
C ALA A 12 3.46 4.53 -6.39
N LEU A 13 2.33 5.13 -6.83
CA LEU A 13 1.01 4.69 -6.40
C LEU A 13 0.67 3.27 -6.85
N HIS A 14 1.04 2.91 -8.08
CA HIS A 14 0.85 1.56 -8.59
C HIS A 14 1.59 0.55 -7.72
N ALA A 15 2.89 0.76 -7.49
CA ALA A 15 3.71 -0.11 -6.64
C ALA A 15 3.18 -0.21 -5.20
N LEU A 16 2.73 0.90 -4.60
CA LEU A 16 2.13 0.87 -3.27
C LEU A 16 0.82 0.06 -3.21
N ASN A 17 0.00 0.12 -4.26
CA ASN A 17 -1.20 -0.71 -4.35
C ASN A 17 -0.85 -2.20 -4.50
N GLU A 18 0.18 -2.55 -5.27
CA GLU A 18 0.68 -3.93 -5.35
C GLU A 18 1.15 -4.43 -3.98
N ILE A 19 1.87 -3.60 -3.21
CA ILE A 19 2.29 -3.93 -1.84
C ILE A 19 1.06 -4.20 -0.95
N LYS A 20 -0.04 -3.44 -1.07
CA LYS A 20 -1.28 -3.73 -0.32
C LYS A 20 -1.87 -5.09 -0.69
N LEU A 21 -1.83 -5.47 -1.96
CA LEU A 21 -2.32 -6.78 -2.40
C LEU A 21 -1.47 -7.91 -1.82
N ILE A 22 -0.14 -7.76 -1.85
CA ILE A 22 0.79 -8.73 -1.24
C ILE A 22 0.57 -8.81 0.27
N ALA A 23 0.40 -7.67 0.94
CA ALA A 23 0.10 -7.58 2.37
C ALA A 23 -1.17 -8.35 2.74
N LEU A 24 -2.24 -8.19 1.95
CA LEU A 24 -3.50 -8.90 2.14
C LEU A 24 -3.33 -10.41 1.94
N ALA A 25 -2.59 -10.83 0.91
CA ALA A 25 -2.30 -12.24 0.68
C ALA A 25 -1.51 -12.85 1.84
N LEU A 26 -0.50 -12.14 2.36
CA LEU A 26 0.28 -12.56 3.52
C LEU A 26 -0.59 -12.68 4.78
N ALA A 27 -1.38 -11.66 5.09
CA ALA A 27 -2.29 -11.68 6.23
C ALA A 27 -3.30 -12.83 6.13
N THR A 28 -3.80 -13.11 4.93
CA THR A 28 -4.69 -14.26 4.67
C THR A 28 -3.99 -15.58 4.94
N HIS A 29 -2.77 -15.76 4.44
CA HIS A 29 -1.97 -16.96 4.65
C HIS A 29 -1.66 -17.20 6.13
N VAL A 30 -1.23 -16.15 6.85
CA VAL A 30 -0.99 -16.21 8.30
C VAL A 30 -2.29 -16.47 9.07
N GLY A 31 -3.41 -15.91 8.63
CA GLY A 31 -4.73 -16.17 9.21
C GLY A 31 -5.11 -17.65 9.20
N VAL A 32 -4.75 -18.35 8.12
CA VAL A 32 -4.96 -19.81 8.00
C VAL A 32 -4.02 -20.60 8.89
N MET A 33 -2.76 -20.18 9.04
CA MET A 33 -1.73 -20.94 9.77
C MET A 33 -1.72 -20.69 11.28
N ASN A 34 -1.87 -19.43 11.70
CA ASN A 34 -1.60 -18.97 13.05
C ASN A 34 -2.86 -18.46 13.76
N GLY A 35 -3.84 -18.00 12.99
CA GLY A 35 -5.10 -17.47 13.51
C GLY A 35 -5.33 -16.01 13.14
N GLN A 36 -6.53 -15.55 13.47
CA GLN A 36 -7.02 -14.25 13.03
C GLN A 36 -6.34 -13.06 13.73
N GLU A 37 -5.77 -13.27 14.92
CA GLU A 37 -5.11 -12.22 15.68
C GLU A 37 -3.77 -11.81 15.02
N GLU A 38 -2.93 -12.78 14.67
CA GLU A 38 -1.67 -12.55 13.97
C GLU A 38 -1.90 -11.95 12.57
N ALA A 39 -2.91 -12.42 11.85
CA ALA A 39 -3.31 -11.85 10.56
C ALA A 39 -3.68 -10.37 10.67
N GLN A 40 -4.43 -10.00 11.72
CA GLN A 40 -4.82 -8.61 11.97
C GLN A 40 -3.62 -7.74 12.35
N ALA A 41 -2.69 -8.26 13.16
CA ALA A 41 -1.48 -7.53 13.54
C ALA A 41 -0.60 -7.22 12.30
N ILE A 42 -0.44 -8.20 11.41
CA ILE A 42 0.30 -8.02 10.14
C ILE A 42 -0.40 -6.99 9.25
N LYS A 43 -1.72 -7.14 9.06
CA LYS A 43 -2.50 -6.20 8.24
C LYS A 43 -2.41 -4.77 8.79
N ALA A 44 -2.60 -4.59 10.10
CA ALA A 44 -2.56 -3.28 10.74
C ALA A 44 -1.17 -2.62 10.60
N THR A 45 -0.10 -3.41 10.76
CA THR A 45 1.28 -2.92 10.56
C THR A 45 1.49 -2.44 9.12
N LEU A 46 1.05 -3.23 8.14
CA LEU A 46 1.25 -2.92 6.72
C LEU A 46 0.40 -1.73 6.27
N ASP A 47 -0.86 -1.66 6.70
CA ASP A 47 -1.72 -0.49 6.44
C ASP A 47 -1.10 0.79 7.05
N GLY A 48 -0.58 0.71 8.28
CA GLY A 48 0.09 1.82 8.95
C GLY A 48 1.33 2.36 8.22
N ILE A 49 2.02 1.52 7.44
CA ILE A 49 3.18 1.92 6.63
C ILE A 49 2.74 2.44 5.25
N VAL A 50 1.80 1.75 4.59
CA VAL A 50 1.50 1.98 3.17
C VAL A 50 0.47 3.09 2.97
N ASP A 51 -0.55 3.21 3.83
CA ASP A 51 -1.62 4.20 3.67
C ASP A 51 -1.12 5.66 3.74
N PRO A 52 -0.17 6.03 4.62
CA PRO A 52 0.42 7.37 4.60
C PRO A 52 1.14 7.67 3.29
N LEU A 53 1.82 6.68 2.70
CA LEU A 53 2.55 6.84 1.43
C LEU A 53 1.58 7.01 0.26
N ILE A 54 0.52 6.20 0.19
CA ILE A 54 -0.54 6.36 -0.82
C ILE A 54 -1.16 7.75 -0.70
N THR A 55 -1.45 8.20 0.53
CA THR A 55 -2.02 9.53 0.77
C THR A 55 -1.07 10.64 0.30
N LYS A 56 0.23 10.51 0.57
CA LYS A 56 1.26 11.46 0.11
C LYS A 56 1.27 11.57 -1.42
N TYR A 57 1.35 10.45 -2.13
CA TYR A 57 1.47 10.47 -3.59
C TYR A 57 0.16 10.86 -4.29
N ARG A 58 -1.01 10.49 -3.76
CA ARG A 58 -2.31 10.98 -4.27
C ARG A 58 -2.46 12.49 -4.13
N LYS A 59 -2.03 13.07 -3.01
CA LYS A 59 -2.02 14.53 -2.84
C LYS A 59 -1.10 15.21 -3.84
N ALA A 60 0.06 14.60 -4.13
CA ALA A 60 1.01 15.12 -5.11
C ALA A 60 0.51 15.00 -6.57
N GLU A 61 -0.39 14.05 -6.88
CA GLU A 61 -1.10 14.02 -8.17
C GLU A 61 -2.20 15.08 -8.26
N GLY A 62 -2.99 15.29 -7.20
CA GLY A 62 -4.10 16.24 -7.20
C GLY A 62 -3.72 17.73 -7.10
N GLN A 63 -2.42 18.03 -6.99
CA GLN A 63 -1.85 19.40 -6.96
C GLN A 63 -1.27 19.84 -8.31
N GLN A 64 -1.53 19.10 -9.39
CA GLN A 64 -1.04 19.38 -10.75
C GLN A 64 -2.10 20.04 -11.63
#